data_AF-A0A0P9UPY4-F1
#
_entry.id   AF-A0A0P9UPY4-F1
#
_cell.length_a   1.000
_cell.length_b   1.000
_cell.length_c   1.000
_cell.angle_alpha   90.00
_cell.angle_beta   90.00
_cell.angle_gamma   90.00
#
_symmetry.space_group_name_H-M   'P 1'
#
loop_
_entity.id
_entity.type
_entity.pdbx_description
1 polymer ?
#
loop_
_entity_poly.entity_id
_entity_poly.type
_entity_poly.pdbx_seq_one_letter_code
_entity_poly.pdbx_strand_id
1 'polypeptide(L)'
;FQSFLSNFSFSCLLSKQGQINSIETRELNLVAHYSPSFKPLEGSLQGIADWQTDQLAYYAKDDISVYYEGRKIKGADPHLFSVVFPLGDDKKWRSLSVSMSGNEMFVGGLSIGDIDLYDFRPLIPVDCPEHGISECAGHRELEDFLKYDNWGQGLLGVVGNDLVFLHTSGAERFADMASSDTFMFATSKKIYVYTKAKFYELGGEYSFNKKLVPMDVNDFTNNRG
;
A
#
# COMPACT_ATOMS: atom_id res chain seq x y z
N PHE A 1 0.49 -13.24 -33.43
CA PHE A 1 1.16 -14.47 -32.93
C PHE A 1 2.46 -14.07 -32.27
N GLN A 2 2.45 -13.69 -30.99
CA GLN A 2 3.66 -13.28 -30.29
C GLN A 2 3.48 -13.48 -28.78
N SER A 3 3.91 -14.65 -28.28
CA SER A 3 4.43 -14.86 -26.92
C SER A 3 4.57 -16.36 -26.65
N PHE A 4 5.66 -16.97 -27.11
CA PHE A 4 6.05 -18.33 -26.70
C PHE A 4 7.49 -18.41 -26.18
N LEU A 5 8.16 -17.26 -25.96
CA LEU A 5 9.61 -17.21 -25.78
C LEU A 5 10.11 -16.68 -24.43
N SER A 6 9.27 -16.31 -23.47
CA SER A 6 9.78 -15.69 -22.23
C SER A 6 10.30 -16.66 -21.16
N ASN A 7 10.17 -17.98 -21.35
CA ASN A 7 10.56 -18.96 -20.31
C ASN A 7 11.84 -19.76 -20.60
N PHE A 8 12.55 -19.48 -21.69
CA PHE A 8 13.86 -20.08 -21.93
C PHE A 8 14.94 -19.00 -21.87
N SER A 9 15.66 -18.96 -20.76
CA SER A 9 16.92 -18.22 -20.63
C SER A 9 17.87 -18.61 -21.77
N PHE A 10 18.59 -17.64 -22.34
CA PHE A 10 19.61 -17.88 -23.39
C PHE A 10 20.66 -18.92 -22.93
N SER A 11 20.87 -19.04 -21.62
CA SER A 11 21.74 -20.03 -20.98
C SER A 11 21.24 -21.48 -21.14
N CYS A 12 19.93 -21.70 -21.30
CA CYS A 12 19.37 -23.03 -21.56
C CYS A 12 19.66 -23.49 -23.00
N LEU A 13 19.61 -22.57 -23.97
CA LEU A 13 19.82 -22.88 -25.40
C LEU A 13 21.27 -23.28 -25.72
N LEU A 14 22.23 -22.84 -24.90
CA LEU A 14 23.66 -23.15 -25.06
C LEU A 14 24.15 -24.22 -24.07
N SER A 15 23.24 -24.86 -23.34
CA SER A 15 23.60 -25.86 -22.33
C SER A 15 24.21 -27.11 -22.98
N LYS A 16 25.41 -27.51 -22.53
CA LYS A 16 25.99 -28.79 -22.92
C LYS A 16 25.38 -29.92 -22.10
N GLN A 17 25.24 -31.08 -22.72
CA GLN A 17 24.72 -32.27 -22.06
C GLN A 17 25.57 -32.64 -20.84
N GLY A 18 24.95 -32.71 -19.66
CA GLY A 18 25.63 -32.98 -18.38
C GLY A 18 26.19 -31.75 -17.64
N GLN A 19 26.05 -30.54 -18.20
CA GLN A 19 26.50 -29.31 -17.55
C GLN A 19 25.38 -28.70 -16.71
N ILE A 20 25.61 -28.52 -15.40
CA ILE A 20 24.74 -27.72 -14.53
C ILE A 20 25.09 -26.25 -14.76
N ASN A 21 24.18 -25.50 -15.39
CA ASN A 21 24.39 -24.08 -15.73
C ASN A 21 23.80 -23.12 -14.68
N SER A 22 22.85 -23.57 -13.87
CA SER A 22 22.26 -22.82 -12.77
C SER A 22 21.69 -23.79 -11.74
N ILE A 23 21.92 -23.50 -10.46
CA ILE A 23 21.22 -24.15 -9.35
C ILE A 23 20.31 -23.07 -8.75
N GLU A 24 19.00 -23.30 -8.78
CA GLU A 24 18.02 -22.43 -8.14
C GLU A 24 17.56 -23.12 -6.86
N THR A 25 17.75 -22.46 -5.72
CA THR A 25 17.19 -22.90 -4.44
C THR A 25 15.85 -22.20 -4.25
N ARG A 26 14.77 -22.97 -4.08
CA ARG A 26 13.44 -22.44 -3.78
C ARG A 26 13.00 -22.87 -2.39
N GLU A 27 12.61 -21.90 -1.57
CA GLU A 27 11.90 -22.17 -0.33
C GLU A 27 10.40 -22.23 -0.64
N LEU A 28 9.79 -23.40 -0.38
CA LEU A 28 8.36 -23.60 -0.58
C LEU A 28 7.67 -23.65 0.78
N ASN A 29 6.76 -22.71 1.02
CA ASN A 29 5.92 -22.71 2.21
C ASN A 29 4.60 -23.42 1.89
N LEU A 30 4.16 -24.32 2.78
CA LEU A 30 2.84 -24.94 2.65
C LEU A 30 1.77 -23.90 2.98
N VAL A 31 1.03 -23.45 1.97
CA VAL A 31 0.01 -22.41 2.10
C VAL A 31 -1.38 -23.00 2.44
N ALA A 32 -1.67 -24.22 1.99
CA ALA A 32 -2.92 -24.93 2.23
C ALA A 32 -2.66 -26.44 2.33
N HIS A 33 -3.47 -27.15 3.13
CA HIS A 33 -3.56 -28.61 2.96
C HIS A 33 -4.11 -28.93 1.56
N TYR A 34 -3.77 -30.11 1.04
CA TYR A 34 -4.12 -30.50 -0.33
C TYR A 34 -5.59 -30.18 -0.66
N SER A 35 -5.77 -29.22 -1.56
CA SER A 35 -7.06 -28.68 -1.97
C SER A 35 -7.07 -28.72 -3.49
N PRO A 36 -7.85 -29.60 -4.14
CA PRO A 36 -7.86 -29.71 -5.60
C PRO A 36 -8.40 -28.44 -6.27
N SER A 37 -9.11 -27.60 -5.51
CA SER A 37 -9.62 -26.29 -5.91
C SER A 37 -8.60 -25.15 -5.81
N PHE A 38 -7.42 -25.39 -5.24
CA PHE A 38 -6.41 -24.34 -5.08
C PHE A 38 -5.92 -23.83 -6.43
N LYS A 39 -6.08 -22.52 -6.66
CA LYS A 39 -5.66 -21.86 -7.90
C LYS A 39 -5.19 -20.43 -7.65
N PRO A 40 -4.20 -19.95 -8.41
CA PRO A 40 -3.90 -18.52 -8.44
C PRO A 40 -5.11 -17.73 -8.96
N LEU A 41 -5.18 -16.45 -8.63
CA LEU A 41 -6.08 -15.54 -9.32
C LEU A 41 -5.47 -15.26 -10.71
N GLU A 42 -6.02 -15.86 -11.76
CA GLU A 42 -5.50 -15.69 -13.11
C GLU A 42 -5.66 -14.24 -13.62
N GLY A 43 -4.60 -13.73 -14.25
CA GLY A 43 -4.46 -12.35 -14.69
C GLY A 43 -5.16 -12.02 -16.00
N SER A 44 -6.49 -12.12 -16.05
CA SER A 44 -7.26 -11.75 -17.25
C SER A 44 -8.39 -10.74 -17.00
N LEU A 45 -8.18 -9.80 -16.07
CA LEU A 45 -8.99 -8.59 -16.09
C LEU A 45 -8.65 -7.82 -17.38
N GLN A 46 -9.65 -7.50 -18.20
CA GLN A 46 -9.45 -6.68 -19.39
C GLN A 46 -9.39 -5.20 -18.99
N GLY A 47 -8.50 -4.43 -19.61
CA GLY A 47 -8.41 -2.99 -19.41
C GLY A 47 -7.68 -2.55 -18.14
N ILE A 48 -6.90 -3.43 -17.50
CA ILE A 48 -5.99 -3.08 -16.40
C ILE A 48 -4.54 -2.96 -16.90
N ALA A 49 -3.73 -2.21 -16.17
CA ALA A 49 -2.30 -2.03 -16.45
C ALA A 49 -1.48 -3.31 -16.19
N ASP A 50 -0.31 -3.42 -16.80
CA ASP A 50 0.59 -4.58 -16.64
C ASP A 50 0.91 -4.85 -15.16
N TRP A 51 1.22 -3.81 -14.37
CA TRP A 51 1.54 -3.95 -12.95
C TRP A 51 0.34 -4.41 -12.09
N GLN A 52 -0.88 -4.09 -12.52
CA GLN A 52 -2.12 -4.55 -11.86
C GLN A 52 -2.31 -6.04 -12.13
N THR A 53 -1.93 -6.51 -13.32
CA THR A 53 -1.92 -7.94 -13.67
C THR A 53 -0.88 -8.68 -12.82
N ASP A 54 0.31 -8.10 -12.63
CA ASP A 54 1.34 -8.66 -11.76
C ASP A 54 0.85 -8.81 -10.30
N GLN A 55 0.09 -7.84 -9.78
CA GLN A 55 -0.48 -7.94 -8.43
C GLN A 55 -1.43 -9.13 -8.26
N LEU A 56 -2.19 -9.51 -9.29
CA LEU A 56 -3.09 -10.68 -9.22
C LEU A 56 -2.33 -11.97 -8.90
N ALA A 57 -1.07 -12.08 -9.35
CA ALA A 57 -0.22 -13.24 -9.10
C ALA A 57 0.15 -13.42 -7.62
N TYR A 58 -0.01 -12.40 -6.79
CA TYR A 58 0.18 -12.51 -5.34
C TYR A 58 -0.98 -13.19 -4.62
N TYR A 59 -2.11 -13.38 -5.30
CA TYR A 59 -3.30 -13.96 -4.71
C TYR A 59 -3.56 -15.38 -5.22
N ALA A 60 -4.08 -16.20 -4.31
CA ALA A 60 -4.62 -17.52 -4.63
C ALA A 60 -5.91 -17.75 -3.84
N LYS A 61 -6.74 -18.69 -4.30
CA LYS A 61 -7.91 -19.12 -3.54
C LYS A 61 -8.22 -20.59 -3.77
N ASP A 62 -8.95 -21.15 -2.83
CA ASP A 62 -9.65 -22.42 -2.99
C ASP A 62 -11.13 -22.25 -2.62
N ASP A 63 -11.87 -23.35 -2.44
CA ASP A 63 -13.30 -23.30 -2.13
C ASP A 63 -13.60 -22.76 -0.72
N ILE A 64 -12.59 -22.57 0.14
CA ILE A 64 -12.78 -22.24 1.56
C ILE A 64 -12.05 -20.95 1.95
N SER A 65 -10.93 -20.63 1.31
CA SER A 65 -10.00 -19.59 1.75
C SER A 65 -9.42 -18.81 0.59
N VAL A 66 -9.08 -17.55 0.89
CA VAL A 66 -8.26 -16.70 0.03
C VAL A 66 -6.89 -16.50 0.67
N TYR A 67 -5.86 -16.37 -0.16
CA TYR A 67 -4.48 -16.23 0.23
C TYR A 67 -3.85 -15.03 -0.46
N TYR A 68 -3.02 -14.29 0.26
CA TYR A 68 -2.16 -13.22 -0.25
C TYR A 68 -0.71 -13.52 0.17
N GLU A 69 0.21 -13.58 -0.80
CA GLU A 69 1.62 -13.91 -0.58
C GLU A 69 1.82 -15.19 0.27
N GLY A 70 0.96 -16.19 0.05
CA GLY A 70 0.99 -17.45 0.78
C GLY A 70 0.42 -17.40 2.20
N ARG A 71 -0.19 -16.30 2.62
CA ARG A 71 -0.87 -16.17 3.92
C ARG A 71 -2.38 -16.15 3.72
N LYS A 72 -3.11 -16.93 4.53
CA LYS A 72 -4.57 -16.91 4.51
C LYS A 72 -5.09 -15.54 4.94
N ILE A 73 -5.94 -14.93 4.11
CA ILE A 73 -6.67 -13.71 4.44
C ILE A 73 -7.80 -14.10 5.38
N LYS A 74 -7.75 -13.62 6.63
CA LYS A 74 -8.80 -13.91 7.62
C LYS A 74 -10.05 -13.09 7.30
N GLY A 75 -11.22 -13.75 7.28
CA GLY A 75 -12.52 -13.10 7.03
C GLY A 75 -12.94 -13.04 5.56
N ALA A 76 -12.01 -13.23 4.62
CA ALA A 76 -12.34 -13.24 3.19
C ALA A 76 -13.13 -14.49 2.80
N ASP A 77 -14.20 -14.27 2.03
CA ASP A 77 -15.01 -15.28 1.37
C ASP A 77 -14.51 -15.48 -0.08
N PRO A 78 -14.01 -16.68 -0.44
CA PRO A 78 -13.49 -16.95 -1.78
C PRO A 78 -14.51 -16.77 -2.92
N HIS A 79 -15.81 -16.79 -2.61
CA HIS A 79 -16.89 -16.59 -3.58
C HIS A 79 -17.19 -15.11 -3.85
N LEU A 80 -16.85 -14.22 -2.91
CA LEU A 80 -17.07 -12.77 -3.01
C LEU A 80 -15.77 -11.97 -3.21
N PHE A 81 -14.64 -12.66 -3.25
CA PHE A 81 -13.33 -12.03 -3.30
C PHE A 81 -12.96 -11.45 -4.67
N SER A 82 -12.46 -10.21 -4.67
CA SER A 82 -11.93 -9.52 -5.84
C SER A 82 -10.71 -8.67 -5.49
N VAL A 83 -9.74 -8.59 -6.39
CA VAL A 83 -8.65 -7.60 -6.33
C VAL A 83 -9.13 -6.32 -7.02
N VAL A 84 -8.88 -5.16 -6.42
CA VAL A 84 -9.43 -3.87 -6.88
C VAL A 84 -8.35 -2.78 -6.87
N PHE A 85 -8.58 -1.72 -7.63
CA PHE A 85 -7.61 -0.63 -7.83
C PHE A 85 -8.24 0.74 -7.58
N PRO A 86 -8.66 1.06 -6.33
CA PRO A 86 -9.44 2.25 -6.03
C PRO A 86 -8.70 3.57 -6.27
N LEU A 87 -7.36 3.54 -6.29
CA LEU A 87 -6.52 4.71 -6.54
C LEU A 87 -6.17 4.91 -8.04
N GLY A 88 -6.66 4.04 -8.92
CA GLY A 88 -6.43 4.08 -10.36
C GLY A 88 -5.26 3.22 -10.85
N ASP A 89 -4.79 3.50 -12.07
CA ASP A 89 -3.83 2.70 -12.83
C ASP A 89 -2.40 3.28 -12.85
N ASP A 90 -2.18 4.41 -12.16
CA ASP A 90 -0.86 5.00 -12.02
C ASP A 90 0.10 4.03 -11.30
N LYS A 91 1.24 3.75 -11.95
CA LYS A 91 2.26 2.82 -11.46
C LYS A 91 2.79 3.18 -10.08
N LYS A 92 2.62 4.42 -9.62
CA LYS A 92 2.97 4.79 -8.25
C LYS A 92 2.26 3.88 -7.25
N TRP A 93 0.97 3.56 -7.45
CA TRP A 93 0.15 2.75 -6.54
C TRP A 93 0.53 1.27 -6.44
N ARG A 94 1.50 0.80 -7.21
CA ARG A 94 1.86 -0.63 -7.35
C ARG A 94 2.19 -1.37 -6.06
N SER A 95 2.59 -0.68 -4.99
CA SER A 95 2.91 -1.33 -3.71
C SER A 95 1.70 -1.48 -2.79
N LEU A 96 0.57 -0.86 -3.12
CA LEU A 96 -0.68 -1.02 -2.38
C LEU A 96 -1.49 -2.13 -3.05
N SER A 97 -1.45 -3.32 -2.46
CA SER A 97 -2.26 -4.45 -2.87
C SER A 97 -3.62 -4.36 -2.19
N VAL A 98 -4.65 -3.93 -2.93
CA VAL A 98 -6.00 -3.76 -2.40
C VAL A 98 -6.91 -4.87 -2.92
N SER A 99 -7.68 -5.44 -2.01
CA SER A 99 -8.69 -6.44 -2.34
C SER A 99 -9.95 -6.23 -1.52
N MET A 100 -11.05 -6.83 -1.94
CA MET A 100 -12.32 -6.79 -1.25
C MET A 100 -12.96 -8.17 -1.20
N SER A 101 -13.75 -8.42 -0.16
CA SER A 101 -14.61 -9.60 -0.04
C SER A 101 -15.98 -9.13 0.43
N GLY A 102 -16.96 -9.09 -0.46
CA GLY A 102 -18.23 -8.42 -0.17
C GLY A 102 -18.00 -6.93 0.07
N ASN A 103 -18.33 -6.42 1.27
CA ASN A 103 -18.14 -5.01 1.63
C ASN A 103 -16.88 -4.75 2.48
N GLU A 104 -16.09 -5.79 2.79
CA GLU A 104 -14.87 -5.64 3.57
C GLU A 104 -13.68 -5.42 2.63
N MET A 105 -12.90 -4.37 2.90
CA MET A 105 -11.67 -4.08 2.18
C MET A 105 -10.44 -4.59 2.94
N PHE A 106 -9.43 -4.97 2.16
CA PHE A 106 -8.17 -5.50 2.66
C PHE A 106 -7.01 -4.81 1.96
N VAL A 107 -5.97 -4.49 2.72
CA VAL A 107 -4.69 -4.00 2.19
C VAL A 107 -3.59 -4.94 2.65
N GLY A 108 -2.85 -5.52 1.69
CA GLY A 108 -1.85 -6.54 2.00
C GLY A 108 -2.43 -7.78 2.70
N GLY A 109 -3.72 -8.08 2.45
CA GLY A 109 -4.43 -9.20 3.09
C GLY A 109 -4.89 -8.94 4.54
N LEU A 110 -4.75 -7.72 5.05
CA LEU A 110 -5.27 -7.31 6.35
C LEU A 110 -6.51 -6.44 6.20
N SER A 111 -7.57 -6.76 6.94
CA SER A 111 -8.82 -6.00 6.96
C SER A 111 -8.57 -4.57 7.43
N ILE A 112 -9.14 -3.60 6.72
CA ILE A 112 -9.13 -2.18 7.09
C ILE A 112 -10.50 -1.70 7.61
N GLY A 113 -11.38 -2.64 7.96
CA GLY A 113 -12.71 -2.34 8.48
C GLY A 113 -13.65 -1.78 7.41
N ASP A 114 -14.36 -0.70 7.76
CA ASP A 114 -15.38 -0.02 6.95
C ASP A 114 -14.82 1.13 6.09
N ILE A 115 -13.49 1.26 5.99
CA ILE A 115 -12.85 2.30 5.18
C ILE A 115 -13.06 2.00 3.70
N ASP A 116 -13.80 2.87 3.00
CA ASP A 116 -13.96 2.81 1.55
C ASP A 116 -12.83 3.57 0.85
N LEU A 117 -11.93 2.83 0.21
CA LEU A 117 -10.79 3.42 -0.50
C LEU A 117 -11.17 4.10 -1.82
N TYR A 118 -12.38 3.90 -2.36
CA TYR A 118 -12.84 4.71 -3.50
C TYR A 118 -13.11 6.17 -3.11
N ASP A 119 -13.41 6.41 -1.83
CA ASP A 119 -13.59 7.75 -1.27
C ASP A 119 -12.28 8.35 -0.71
N PHE A 120 -11.19 7.59 -0.72
CA PHE A 120 -9.91 8.03 -0.18
C PHE A 120 -9.28 9.13 -1.04
N ARG A 121 -9.05 10.27 -0.40
CA ARG A 121 -8.39 11.44 -1.01
C ARG A 121 -7.03 11.64 -0.36
N PRO A 122 -5.92 11.33 -1.06
CA PRO A 122 -4.59 11.62 -0.56
C PRO A 122 -4.43 13.09 -0.19
N LEU A 123 -3.85 13.37 0.97
CA LEU A 123 -3.39 14.72 1.29
C LEU A 123 -2.09 14.98 0.50
N ILE A 124 -1.99 16.18 -0.04
CA ILE A 124 -0.81 16.65 -0.76
C ILE A 124 0.00 17.50 0.24
N PRO A 125 1.31 17.21 0.44
CA PRO A 125 2.16 18.02 1.29
C PRO A 125 2.20 19.48 0.83
N VAL A 126 2.01 20.40 1.76
CA VAL A 126 2.27 21.83 1.54
C VAL A 126 3.70 22.15 1.92
N ASP A 127 4.32 23.06 1.17
CA ASP A 127 5.68 23.54 1.43
C ASP A 127 5.74 24.37 2.71
N CYS A 128 4.87 25.37 2.83
CA CYS A 128 4.89 26.29 3.95
C CYS A 128 3.59 26.11 4.74
N PRO A 129 3.63 25.45 5.91
CA PRO A 129 2.42 25.17 6.69
C PRO A 129 1.79 26.43 7.31
N GLU A 130 2.54 27.54 7.39
CA GLU A 130 2.11 28.77 8.05
C GLU A 130 1.62 28.51 9.49
N HIS A 131 0.56 29.20 9.94
CA HIS A 131 -0.10 28.97 11.24
C HIS A 131 0.86 29.01 12.46
N GLY A 132 1.87 29.88 12.40
CA GLY A 132 2.86 30.05 13.48
C GLY A 132 4.16 29.26 13.29
N ILE A 133 4.29 28.51 12.19
CA ILE A 133 5.55 27.92 11.74
C ILE A 133 6.15 28.84 10.67
N SER A 134 7.39 29.29 10.89
CA SER A 134 8.10 30.17 9.95
C SER A 134 8.92 29.40 8.90
N GLU A 135 9.20 28.14 9.21
CA GLU A 135 10.00 27.22 8.42
C GLU A 135 9.13 26.49 7.41
N CYS A 136 9.52 26.55 6.13
CA CYS A 136 8.91 25.72 5.11
C CYS A 136 9.56 24.32 5.10
N ALA A 137 8.72 23.30 4.96
CA ALA A 137 9.10 21.95 4.62
C ALA A 137 9.75 21.89 3.22
N GLY A 138 10.67 20.93 3.02
CA GLY A 138 11.51 20.88 1.82
C GLY A 138 10.90 20.17 0.61
N HIS A 139 9.65 19.70 0.66
CA HIS A 139 9.06 18.85 -0.37
C HIS A 139 7.94 19.59 -1.13
N ARG A 140 8.29 20.10 -2.33
CA ARG A 140 7.42 20.93 -3.19
C ARG A 140 6.35 20.16 -3.96
N GLU A 141 6.55 18.86 -4.14
CA GLU A 141 5.67 18.03 -4.97
C GLU A 141 5.47 16.65 -4.32
N LEU A 142 4.23 16.14 -4.40
CA LEU A 142 3.86 14.81 -3.93
C LEU A 142 4.78 13.74 -4.54
N GLU A 143 5.18 13.90 -5.80
CA GLU A 143 6.04 12.97 -6.51
C GLU A 143 7.45 12.86 -5.92
N ASP A 144 7.98 13.95 -5.35
CA ASP A 144 9.27 13.94 -4.65
C ASP A 144 9.12 13.30 -3.27
N PHE A 145 8.05 13.62 -2.55
CA PHE A 145 7.72 12.93 -1.31
C PHE A 145 7.56 11.41 -1.52
N LEU A 146 7.01 11.01 -2.68
CA LEU A 146 6.80 9.62 -3.08
C LEU A 146 8.05 8.95 -3.70
N LYS A 147 9.05 9.67 -4.20
CA LYS A 147 10.24 9.04 -4.83
C LYS A 147 11.27 8.51 -3.82
N TYR A 148 11.35 9.08 -2.62
CA TYR A 148 12.41 8.80 -1.65
C TYR A 148 12.02 7.78 -0.58
N ASP A 149 11.70 6.53 -0.98
CA ASP A 149 11.48 5.40 -0.05
C ASP A 149 10.38 5.60 1.03
N ASN A 150 9.64 6.72 1.00
CA ASN A 150 8.56 6.99 1.95
C ASN A 150 7.31 6.13 1.70
N TRP A 151 7.29 5.32 0.64
CA TRP A 151 6.32 4.21 0.50
C TRP A 151 6.51 3.13 1.59
N GLY A 152 7.62 3.16 2.34
CA GLY A 152 7.82 2.40 3.57
C GLY A 152 7.11 2.97 4.81
N GLN A 153 6.48 4.14 4.69
CA GLN A 153 5.76 4.84 5.76
C GLN A 153 4.37 5.33 5.34
N GLY A 154 3.69 4.72 4.36
CA GLY A 154 2.27 4.98 4.06
C GLY A 154 1.93 6.39 3.54
N LEU A 155 0.62 6.66 3.46
CA LEU A 155 0.03 7.85 2.86
C LEU A 155 -1.12 8.35 3.74
N LEU A 156 -1.09 9.64 4.09
CA LEU A 156 -2.20 10.26 4.81
C LEU A 156 -3.23 10.79 3.81
N GLY A 157 -4.50 10.57 4.10
CA GLY A 157 -5.62 11.02 3.28
C GLY A 157 -6.88 11.21 4.09
N VAL A 158 -7.96 11.59 3.41
CA VAL A 158 -9.27 11.84 3.99
C VAL A 158 -10.29 10.87 3.41
N VAL A 159 -11.16 10.34 4.27
CA VAL A 159 -12.38 9.62 3.91
C VAL A 159 -13.52 10.21 4.74
N GLY A 160 -14.45 10.93 4.11
CA GLY A 160 -15.49 11.66 4.84
C GLY A 160 -14.90 12.66 5.85
N ASN A 161 -15.20 12.49 7.13
CA ASN A 161 -14.68 13.32 8.23
C ASN A 161 -13.45 12.70 8.92
N ASP A 162 -12.93 11.60 8.41
CA ASP A 162 -11.83 10.86 9.04
C ASP A 162 -10.52 11.12 8.32
N LEU A 163 -9.44 11.18 9.10
CA LEU A 163 -8.11 11.00 8.55
C LEU A 163 -7.80 9.51 8.49
N VAL A 164 -7.25 9.07 7.37
CA VAL A 164 -6.84 7.69 7.15
C VAL A 164 -5.37 7.71 6.76
N PHE A 165 -4.56 6.93 7.48
CA PHE A 165 -3.19 6.65 7.11
C PHE A 165 -3.13 5.26 6.47
N LEU A 166 -2.92 5.20 5.16
CA LEU A 166 -2.94 3.99 4.35
C LEU A 166 -1.50 3.50 4.11
N HIS A 167 -1.20 2.24 4.37
CA HIS A 167 0.13 1.66 4.15
C HIS A 167 0.03 0.27 3.54
N THR A 168 1.16 -0.33 3.14
CA THR A 168 1.20 -1.62 2.40
C THR A 168 0.62 -2.82 3.15
N SER A 169 0.37 -2.67 4.45
CA SER A 169 -0.10 -3.74 5.35
C SER A 169 -1.36 -3.33 6.13
N GLY A 170 -2.15 -2.37 5.65
CA GLY A 170 -3.36 -1.95 6.35
C GLY A 170 -3.62 -0.45 6.29
N ALA A 171 -4.43 0.02 7.23
CA ALA A 171 -4.69 1.43 7.40
C ALA A 171 -5.05 1.75 8.87
N GLU A 172 -4.69 2.94 9.31
CA GLU A 172 -5.10 3.50 10.59
C GLU A 172 -6.12 4.63 10.38
N ARG A 173 -7.26 4.52 11.06
CA ARG A 173 -8.33 5.52 11.05
C ARG A 173 -8.20 6.44 12.26
N PHE A 174 -8.20 7.74 12.03
CA PHE A 174 -8.35 8.76 13.05
C PHE A 174 -9.74 9.39 12.87
N ALA A 175 -10.69 8.88 13.64
CA ALA A 175 -12.11 9.22 13.51
C ALA A 175 -12.37 10.69 13.83
N ASP A 176 -13.20 11.34 13.01
CA ASP A 176 -13.56 12.75 13.12
C ASP A 176 -12.33 13.67 13.24
N MET A 177 -11.26 13.38 12.51
CA MET A 177 -10.04 14.20 12.53
C MET A 177 -9.81 14.99 11.24
N ALA A 178 -10.63 14.82 10.21
CA ALA A 178 -10.57 15.69 9.04
C ALA A 178 -11.51 16.88 9.20
N SER A 179 -11.09 18.04 8.71
CA SER A 179 -11.82 19.30 8.69
C SER A 179 -11.45 20.11 7.45
N SER A 180 -12.18 21.18 7.15
CA SER A 180 -11.97 21.96 5.91
C SER A 180 -10.62 22.69 5.82
N ASP A 181 -9.96 22.90 6.96
CA ASP A 181 -8.61 23.45 7.10
C ASP A 181 -7.52 22.35 7.10
N THR A 182 -7.87 21.08 6.89
CA THR A 182 -6.90 19.98 6.94
C THR A 182 -5.88 20.06 5.82
N PHE A 183 -4.60 20.04 6.19
CA PHE A 183 -3.49 19.86 5.26
C PHE A 183 -2.36 19.08 5.92
N MET A 184 -1.50 18.47 5.11
CA MET A 184 -0.29 17.79 5.59
C MET A 184 0.96 18.54 5.16
N PHE A 185 2.05 18.32 5.89
CA PHE A 185 3.41 18.65 5.46
C PHE A 185 4.36 17.59 6.01
N ALA A 186 5.57 17.50 5.47
CA ALA A 186 6.52 16.49 5.89
C ALA A 186 7.96 16.99 5.86
N THR A 187 8.77 16.54 6.80
CA THR A 187 10.22 16.63 6.73
C THR A 187 10.79 15.35 6.12
N SER A 188 12.11 15.25 6.01
CA SER A 188 12.77 14.00 5.58
C SER A 188 12.54 12.82 6.52
N LYS A 189 11.96 13.03 7.71
CA LYS A 189 11.81 12.00 8.75
C LYS A 189 10.39 11.82 9.26
N LYS A 190 9.58 12.87 9.21
CA LYS A 190 8.29 12.93 9.92
C LYS A 190 7.20 13.48 9.04
N ILE A 191 5.99 12.94 9.23
CA ILE A 191 4.76 13.43 8.62
C ILE A 191 3.98 14.21 9.68
N TYR A 192 3.45 15.35 9.28
CA TYR A 192 2.64 16.23 10.12
C TYR A 192 1.31 16.53 9.44
N VAL A 193 0.29 16.78 10.25
CA VAL A 193 -1.02 17.21 9.79
C VAL A 193 -1.50 18.37 10.65
N TYR A 194 -1.99 19.41 9.98
CA TYR A 194 -2.79 20.45 10.61
C TYR A 194 -4.25 20.10 10.40
N THR A 195 -5.03 20.08 11.47
CA THR A 195 -6.47 19.83 11.42
C THR A 195 -7.12 20.33 12.71
N LYS A 196 -8.39 20.72 12.64
CA LYS A 196 -9.14 21.24 13.80
C LYS A 196 -8.36 22.34 14.55
N ALA A 197 -7.75 23.24 13.79
CA ALA A 197 -6.91 24.33 14.28
C ALA A 197 -5.67 23.92 15.11
N LYS A 198 -5.15 22.70 14.94
CA LYS A 198 -3.99 22.18 15.69
C LYS A 198 -3.05 21.37 14.81
N PHE A 199 -1.76 21.40 15.17
CA PHE A 199 -0.74 20.55 14.57
C PHE A 199 -0.60 19.22 15.29
N TYR A 200 -0.43 18.16 14.51
CA TYR A 200 -0.14 16.81 14.97
C TYR A 200 1.04 16.23 14.18
N GLU A 201 1.91 15.52 14.88
CA GLU A 201 2.87 14.60 14.28
C GLU A 201 2.20 13.23 14.13
N LEU A 202 2.40 12.59 12.97
CA LEU A 202 2.08 11.19 12.78
C LEU A 202 3.17 10.33 13.42
N GLY A 203 3.01 10.10 14.72
CA GLY A 203 3.94 9.34 15.55
C GLY A 203 3.66 7.83 15.54
N GLY A 204 4.58 7.07 16.13
CA GLY A 204 4.49 5.62 16.28
C GLY A 204 5.79 4.92 15.88
N GLU A 205 6.14 3.86 16.59
CA GLU A 205 7.25 2.98 16.21
C GLU A 205 6.75 2.10 15.06
N TYR A 206 7.42 2.16 13.91
CA TYR A 206 7.13 1.39 12.69
C TYR A 206 5.95 1.88 11.82
N SER A 207 5.77 1.20 10.68
CA SER A 207 4.74 1.48 9.67
C SER A 207 3.32 1.04 10.09
N PHE A 208 3.15 0.58 11.32
CA PHE A 208 1.89 0.12 11.92
C PHE A 208 1.68 0.77 13.28
N ASN A 209 0.43 0.84 13.74
CA ASN A 209 -0.01 1.49 14.99
C ASN A 209 0.33 2.99 15.04
N LYS A 210 0.15 3.69 13.91
CA LYS A 210 0.32 5.14 13.88
C LYS A 210 -0.65 5.87 14.80
N LYS A 211 -0.21 7.01 15.32
CA LYS A 211 -0.99 7.88 16.21
C LYS A 211 -0.78 9.33 15.82
N LEU A 212 -1.82 10.13 15.97
CA LEU A 212 -1.70 11.59 15.92
C LEU A 212 -1.30 12.08 17.31
N VAL A 213 -0.06 12.57 17.41
CA VAL A 213 0.50 13.15 18.63
C VAL A 213 0.49 14.67 18.48
N PRO A 214 -0.11 15.44 19.40
CA PRO A 214 -0.05 16.90 19.34
C PRO A 214 1.40 17.38 19.18
N MET A 215 1.64 18.22 18.18
CA MET A 215 2.95 18.76 17.89
C MET A 215 3.21 20.00 18.74
N ASP A 216 4.38 20.08 19.37
CA ASP A 216 4.86 21.34 19.92
C ASP A 216 5.51 22.17 18.81
N VAL A 217 4.85 23.28 18.47
CA VAL A 217 5.32 24.20 17.41
C VAL A 217 6.67 24.80 17.76
N ASN A 218 6.93 25.12 19.02
CA ASN A 218 8.20 25.72 19.43
C ASN A 218 9.34 24.70 19.36
N ASP A 219 9.06 23.43 19.67
CA ASP A 219 10.07 22.38 19.54
C ASP A 219 10.44 22.16 18.07
N PHE A 220 9.44 22.11 17.19
CA PHE A 220 9.65 21.93 15.75
C PHE A 220 10.52 23.05 15.14
N THR A 221 10.23 24.30 15.46
CA THR A 221 10.99 25.45 14.92
C THR A 221 12.42 25.49 15.44
N ASN A 222 12.64 25.22 16.73
CA ASN A 222 13.96 25.34 17.35
C ASN A 222 14.90 24.16 17.03
N ASN A 223 14.37 22.95 16.85
CA ASN A 223 15.19 21.75 16.71
C ASN A 223 15.33 21.24 15.27
N ARG A 224 14.77 21.93 14.28
CA ARG A 224 14.74 21.55 12.84
C ARG A 224 14.33 20.09 12.64
N GLY A 225 13.04 19.87 12.40
CA GLY A 225 12.47 18.53 12.12
C GLY A 225 13.14 17.74 10.99
#